data_AF-A0A973TE31-F1
#
_entry.id   AF-A0A973TE31-F1
#
_cell.length_a   1.000
_cell.length_b   1.000
_cell.length_c   1.000
_cell.angle_alpha   90.00
_cell.angle_beta   90.00
_cell.angle_gamma   90.00
#
_symmetry.space_group_name_H-M   'P 1'
#
loop_
_entity.id
_entity.type
_entity.pdbx_description
1 polymer ?
#
loop_
_entity_poly.entity_id
_entity_poly.type
_entity_poly.pdbx_seq_one_letter_code
_entity_poly.pdbx_strand_id
1 'polypeptide(L)'
;MRPRRILHAALLPLLPVALFALGWLGLVAFRQALQAGWRDALLMAWTLAFVVGLPLALVPLAVAGRTRRGPERTRIIPSAGGKIP
;
A
#
# COMPACT_ATOMS: atom_id res chain seq x y z
N MET A 1 7.53 23.10 9.44
CA MET A 1 6.49 22.20 8.88
C MET A 1 7.18 21.09 8.09
N ARG A 2 6.98 19.81 8.43
CA ARG A 2 7.76 18.70 7.85
C ARG A 2 7.21 18.31 6.46
N PRO A 3 7.98 18.46 5.35
CA PRO A 3 7.50 18.30 3.97
C PRO A 3 6.95 16.91 3.65
N ARG A 4 7.35 15.87 4.40
CA ARG A 4 6.86 14.49 4.24
C ARG A 4 5.35 14.34 4.44
N ARG A 5 4.71 15.18 5.28
CA ARG A 5 3.26 15.04 5.57
C ARG A 5 2.39 15.40 4.36
N ILE A 6 2.81 16.39 3.58
CA ILE A 6 2.06 16.88 2.41
C ILE A 6 2.17 15.86 1.27
N LEU A 7 3.35 15.26 1.08
CA LEU A 7 3.57 14.22 0.08
C LEU A 7 2.70 12.98 0.34
N HIS A 8 2.60 12.53 1.59
CA HIS A 8 1.70 11.43 1.95
C HIS A 8 0.22 11.79 1.75
N ALA A 9 -0.18 13.03 2.03
CA ALA A 9 -1.56 13.48 1.84
C ALA A 9 -1.95 13.51 0.36
N ALA A 10 -1.03 13.88 -0.54
CA ALA A 10 -1.25 13.87 -1.98
C ALA A 10 -1.18 12.45 -2.60
N LEU A 11 -0.33 11.56 -2.07
CA LEU A 11 -0.25 10.17 -2.52
C LEU A 11 -1.45 9.32 -2.10
N LEU A 12 -2.10 9.65 -0.98
CA LEU A 12 -3.20 8.87 -0.43
C LEU A 12 -4.40 8.72 -1.40
N PRO A 13 -4.91 9.78 -2.06
CA PRO A 13 -5.96 9.65 -3.07
C PRO A 13 -5.45 9.13 -4.41
N LEU A 14 -4.15 9.26 -4.71
CA LEU A 14 -3.58 8.73 -5.95
C LEU A 14 -3.51 7.19 -5.94
N LEU A 15 -3.35 6.60 -4.77
CA LEU A 15 -3.22 5.16 -4.58
C LEU A 15 -4.42 4.35 -5.09
N PRO A 16 -5.69 4.65 -4.75
CA PRO A 16 -6.83 3.96 -5.34
C PRO A 16 -6.96 4.18 -6.85
N VAL A 17 -6.59 5.36 -7.35
CA VAL A 17 -6.58 5.64 -8.82
C VAL A 17 -5.54 4.77 -9.53
N ALA A 18 -4.35 4.63 -8.95
CA ALA A 18 -3.30 3.77 -9.48
C ALA A 18 -3.70 2.29 -9.46
N LEU A 19 -4.31 1.82 -8.36
CA LEU A 19 -4.84 0.45 -8.28
C LEU A 19 -5.95 0.20 -9.30
N PHE A 20 -6.84 1.16 -9.48
CA PHE A 20 -7.92 1.07 -10.47
C PHE A 20 -7.34 1.00 -11.89
N ALA A 21 -6.41 1.89 -12.23
CA ALA A 21 -5.73 1.87 -13.52
C ALA A 21 -4.98 0.54 -13.76
N LEU A 22 -4.31 0.02 -12.73
CA LEU A 22 -3.59 -1.25 -12.80
C LEU A 22 -4.54 -2.44 -13.02
N GLY A 23 -5.65 -2.48 -12.30
CA GLY A 23 -6.69 -3.50 -12.48
C GLY A 23 -7.34 -3.43 -13.86
N TRP A 24 -7.62 -2.22 -14.35
CA TRP A 24 -8.17 -2.00 -15.69
C TRP A 24 -7.22 -2.46 -16.80
N LEU A 25 -5.94 -2.03 -16.75
CA LEU A 25 -4.91 -2.48 -17.67
C LEU A 25 -4.76 -3.99 -17.67
N GLY A 26 -4.81 -4.60 -16.48
CA GLY A 26 -4.76 -6.04 -16.35
C GLY A 26 -5.95 -6.76 -17.00
N LEU A 27 -7.16 -6.23 -16.85
CA LEU A 27 -8.35 -6.78 -17.50
C LEU A 27 -8.24 -6.70 -19.03
N VAL A 28 -7.75 -5.57 -19.55
CA VAL A 28 -7.52 -5.38 -21.00
C VAL A 28 -6.46 -6.36 -21.51
N ALA A 29 -5.33 -6.47 -20.82
CA ALA A 29 -4.25 -7.39 -21.17
C ALA A 29 -4.70 -8.86 -21.12
N PHE A 30 -5.51 -9.23 -20.12
CA PHE A 30 -6.06 -10.57 -20.00
C PHE A 30 -7.04 -10.89 -21.14
N ARG A 31 -7.91 -9.94 -21.52
CA ARG A 31 -8.79 -10.09 -22.69
C ARG A 31 -8.01 -10.27 -23.99
N GLN A 32 -6.91 -9.55 -24.17
CA GLN A 32 -6.03 -9.72 -25.34
C GLN A 32 -5.36 -11.10 -25.34
N ALA A 33 -4.87 -11.56 -24.19
CA ALA A 33 -4.25 -12.88 -24.05
C ALA A 33 -5.25 -14.02 -24.32
N LEU A 34 -6.52 -13.86 -23.92
CA LEU A 34 -7.61 -14.79 -24.26
C LEU A 34 -7.82 -14.93 -25.78
N GLN A 35 -7.62 -13.87 -26.54
CA GLN A 35 -7.70 -13.91 -28.01
C GLN A 35 -6.43 -14.50 -28.66
N ALA A 36 -5.28 -14.39 -28.00
CA ALA A 36 -4.02 -14.99 -28.46
C ALA A 36 -3.97 -16.51 -28.21
N GLY A 37 -4.60 -17.00 -27.14
CA GLY A 37 -4.75 -18.42 -26.86
C GLY A 37 -4.75 -18.77 -25.38
N TRP A 38 -5.21 -19.97 -25.05
CA TRP A 38 -5.41 -20.40 -23.66
C TRP A 38 -4.13 -20.42 -22.82
N ARG A 39 -3.00 -20.78 -23.44
CA ARG A 39 -1.69 -20.85 -22.76
C ARG A 39 -1.19 -19.47 -22.36
N ASP A 40 -1.31 -18.48 -23.26
CA ASP A 40 -0.90 -17.11 -23.02
C ASP A 40 -1.84 -16.41 -22.02
N ALA A 41 -3.13 -16.71 -22.07
CA ALA A 41 -4.10 -16.24 -21.09
C ALA A 41 -3.75 -16.72 -19.67
N LEU A 42 -3.35 -17.99 -19.51
CA LEU A 42 -3.02 -18.55 -18.20
C LEU A 42 -1.75 -17.91 -17.61
N LEU A 43 -0.72 -17.71 -18.43
CA LEU A 43 0.51 -17.02 -18.03
C LEU A 43 0.20 -15.56 -17.66
N MET A 44 -0.58 -14.87 -18.47
CA MET A 44 -0.98 -13.49 -18.21
C MET A 44 -1.81 -13.37 -16.93
N ALA A 45 -2.75 -14.29 -16.67
CA ALA A 45 -3.51 -14.34 -15.41
C ALA A 45 -2.60 -14.49 -14.20
N TRP A 46 -1.61 -15.38 -14.29
CA TRP A 46 -0.65 -15.60 -13.22
C TRP A 46 0.21 -14.36 -12.96
N THR A 47 0.70 -13.72 -14.01
CA THR A 47 1.42 -12.44 -13.90
C THR A 47 0.54 -11.36 -13.29
N LEU A 48 -0.73 -11.28 -13.71
CA LEU A 48 -1.69 -10.31 -13.18
C LEU A 48 -1.95 -10.52 -11.68
N ALA A 49 -2.08 -11.78 -11.26
CA ALA A 49 -2.27 -12.13 -9.86
C ALA A 49 -1.11 -11.63 -8.99
N PHE A 50 0.13 -11.69 -9.47
CA PHE A 50 1.28 -11.14 -8.75
C PHE A 50 1.35 -9.60 -8.83
N VAL A 51 1.22 -9.03 -10.03
CA VAL A 51 1.37 -7.58 -10.26
C VAL A 51 0.27 -6.78 -9.55
N VAL A 52 -0.96 -7.28 -9.56
CA VAL A 52 -2.11 -6.64 -8.90
C VAL A 52 -2.25 -7.11 -7.47
N GLY A 53 -2.08 -8.41 -7.20
CA GLY A 53 -2.30 -8.97 -5.87
C GLY A 53 -1.29 -8.51 -4.83
N LEU A 54 -0.02 -8.31 -5.19
CA LEU A 54 1.01 -7.81 -4.27
C LEU A 54 0.68 -6.40 -3.73
N PRO A 55 0.44 -5.37 -4.57
CA PRO A 55 0.04 -4.06 -4.06
C PRO A 55 -1.31 -4.13 -3.33
N LEU A 56 -2.26 -4.96 -3.77
CA LEU A 56 -3.54 -5.15 -3.07
C LEU A 56 -3.35 -5.74 -1.66
N ALA A 57 -2.38 -6.62 -1.45
CA ALA A 57 -2.05 -7.20 -0.14
C ALA A 57 -1.25 -6.22 0.73
N LEU A 58 -0.39 -5.39 0.14
CA LEU A 58 0.41 -4.41 0.86
C LEU A 58 -0.42 -3.24 1.39
N VAL A 59 -1.49 -2.83 0.71
CA VAL A 59 -2.37 -1.75 1.13
C VAL A 59 -3.02 -1.98 2.50
N PRO A 60 -3.74 -3.09 2.75
CA PRO A 60 -4.31 -3.37 4.07
C PRO A 60 -3.21 -3.58 5.11
N LEU A 61 -2.04 -4.11 4.75
CA LEU A 61 -0.89 -4.20 5.66
C LEU A 61 -0.39 -2.82 6.11
N ALA A 62 -0.29 -1.87 5.17
CA ALA A 62 0.10 -0.50 5.46
C ALA A 62 -0.95 0.26 6.28
N VAL A 63 -2.24 -0.02 6.04
CA VAL A 63 -3.36 0.52 6.83
C VAL A 63 -3.35 -0.08 8.25
N ALA A 64 -3.15 -1.39 8.38
CA ALA A 64 -3.09 -2.11 9.66
C ALA A 64 -1.87 -1.72 10.51
N GLY A 65 -0.71 -1.46 9.87
CA GLY A 65 0.47 -0.93 10.54
C GLY A 65 0.27 0.49 11.06
N ARG A 66 -0.67 1.26 10.47
CA ARG A 66 -1.03 2.61 10.93
C ARG A 66 -1.98 2.58 12.11
N THR A 67 -2.90 1.61 12.17
CA THR A 67 -3.79 1.41 13.32
C THR A 67 -3.08 0.76 14.51
N ARG A 68 -2.04 -0.06 14.30
CA ARG A 68 -1.19 -0.62 15.38
C ARG A 68 -0.17 0.35 15.97
N ARG A 69 0.02 1.55 15.42
CA ARG A 69 0.72 2.65 16.12
C ARG A 69 -0.22 3.23 17.18
N GLY A 70 -0.46 2.43 18.22
CA GLY A 70 -1.02 2.90 19.47
C GLY A 70 -0.15 3.98 20.12
N PRO A 71 -0.67 4.68 21.15
CA PRO A 71 -0.09 5.88 21.73
C PRO A 71 1.13 5.56 22.61
N GLU A 72 2.22 5.09 22.00
CA GLU A 72 3.48 4.79 22.68
C GLU A 72 4.55 5.89 22.45
N ARG A 73 4.17 6.99 21.78
CA ARG A 73 4.96 8.21 21.74
C ARG A 73 4.38 9.19 22.73
N THR A 74 5.25 9.70 23.60
CA THR A 74 5.01 10.74 24.61
C THR A 74 4.38 10.27 25.93
N ARG A 75 4.89 9.18 26.54
CA ARG A 75 5.03 9.20 28.00
C ARG A 75 6.23 10.10 28.32
N ILE A 76 5.99 11.41 28.39
CA ILE A 76 6.92 12.35 29.00
C ILE A 76 7.01 11.90 30.45
N ILE A 77 8.07 11.17 30.80
CA ILE A 77 8.42 10.92 32.19
C ILE A 77 8.89 12.28 32.70
N PRO A 78 8.14 12.95 33.60
CA PRO A 78 8.67 14.14 34.25
C PRO A 78 9.87 13.65 35.05
N SER A 79 11.07 14.13 34.72
CA SER A 79 12.22 13.97 35.61
C SER A 79 11.91 14.78 36.87
N ALA A 80 11.31 14.11 37.84
CA ALA A 80 11.25 14.62 39.20
C ALA A 80 12.71 14.70 39.65
N GLY A 81 13.23 15.92 39.76
CA GLY A 81 14.58 16.20 40.21
C GLY A 81 14.82 15.58 41.59
N GLY A 82 15.32 14.35 41.61
CA GLY A 82 15.92 13.74 42.77
C GLY A 82 17.31 14.34 42.91
N LYS A 83 17.49 15.20 43.93
CA LYS A 83 18.82 15.60 44.40
C LYS A 83 19.61 14.33 44.70
N ILE A 84 20.71 14.14 43.99
CA ILE A 84 21.71 13.12 44.32
C ILE A 84 22.57 13.72 45.44
N PRO A 85 22.59 13.14 46.65
CA PRO A 85 23.49 13.55 47.73
C PRO A 85 24.94 13.11 47.46
#